data_AF-A0A183DYD4-F1
#
_entry.id   AF-A0A183DYD4-F1
#
_cell.length_a   1.000
_cell.length_b   1.000
_cell.length_c   1.000
_cell.angle_alpha   90.00
_cell.angle_beta   90.00
_cell.angle_gamma   90.00
#
_symmetry.space_group_name_H-M   'P 1'
#
loop_
_entity.id
_entity.type
_entity.pdbx_description
1 polymer ?
#
loop_
_entity_poly.entity_id
_entity_poly.type
_entity_poly.pdbx_seq_one_letter_code
_entity_poly.pdbx_strand_id
1 'polypeptide(L)'
;MSDAAQQESQNRPHYIQFQHHRRGRICRKHGSEKCGFGIPFYPMSQTHILQPLPETVNVNERQCLARQLQQIKAAAVWQDIGENLDGRSFDEFLGLCQIPEEEYLLANRPELRRCKVFLRRSPSDIMINPYSPKILATVRSNMDLQYVLDPYACASYI
;
A
#
# COMPACT_ATOMS: atom_id res chain seq x y z
N MET A 1 22.45 -6.23 20.24
CA MET A 1 21.59 -5.47 19.29
C MET A 1 20.13 -5.93 19.33
N SER A 2 19.76 -6.80 20.27
CA SER A 2 18.43 -7.40 20.45
C SER A 2 17.48 -6.60 21.36
N ASP A 3 18.01 -5.75 22.25
CA ASP A 3 17.20 -5.12 23.31
C ASP A 3 16.44 -3.86 22.85
N ALA A 4 16.95 -3.12 21.85
CA ALA A 4 16.32 -1.90 21.37
C ALA A 4 15.01 -2.16 20.60
N ALA A 5 14.96 -3.24 19.81
CA ALA A 5 13.78 -3.64 19.05
C ALA A 5 12.66 -4.19 19.97
N GLN A 6 13.04 -4.82 21.09
CA GLN A 6 12.09 -5.32 22.09
C GLN A 6 11.53 -4.20 22.98
N GLN A 7 12.31 -3.15 23.26
CA GLN A 7 11.83 -1.95 23.98
C GLN A 7 10.88 -1.07 23.14
N GLU A 8 11.05 -1.00 21.82
CA GLU A 8 10.12 -0.26 20.94
C GLU A 8 8.72 -0.89 20.86
N SER A 9 8.60 -2.21 21.07
CA SER A 9 7.33 -2.93 21.09
C SER A 9 6.44 -2.54 22.28
N GLN A 10 7.02 -2.33 23.46
CA GLN A 10 6.26 -2.07 24.69
C GLN A 10 5.80 -0.62 24.87
N ASN A 11 6.29 0.32 24.05
CA ASN A 11 6.01 1.75 24.22
C ASN A 11 5.32 2.40 23.01
N ARG A 12 4.61 1.60 22.19
CA ARG A 12 3.80 2.14 21.08
C ARG A 12 2.64 2.96 21.64
N PRO A 13 2.53 4.25 21.30
CA PRO A 13 1.42 5.04 21.78
C PRO A 13 0.08 4.46 21.33
N HIS A 14 -0.89 4.39 22.25
CA HIS A 14 -2.20 3.78 22.00
C HIS A 14 -2.92 4.34 20.76
N TYR A 15 -2.64 5.59 20.38
CA TYR A 15 -3.27 6.27 19.25
C TYR A 15 -2.75 5.81 17.87
N ILE A 16 -1.71 4.98 17.79
CA ILE A 16 -1.29 4.33 16.51
C ILE A 16 -2.42 3.45 15.96
N GLN A 17 -3.23 2.83 16.82
CA GLN A 17 -4.34 1.98 16.42
C GLN A 17 -5.40 2.70 15.56
N PHE A 18 -5.44 4.03 15.61
CA PHE A 18 -6.36 4.84 14.80
C PHE A 18 -5.98 4.86 13.32
N GLN A 19 -4.71 4.57 12.99
CA GLN A 19 -4.23 4.52 11.60
C GLN A 19 -4.53 3.19 10.93
N HIS A 20 -4.88 2.15 11.70
CA HIS A 20 -5.27 0.87 11.14
C HIS A 20 -6.62 1.00 10.45
N HIS A 21 -6.63 0.72 9.16
CA HIS A 21 -7.84 0.71 8.36
C HIS A 21 -8.73 -0.47 8.77
N ARG A 22 -9.92 -0.13 9.27
CA ARG A 22 -10.96 -1.11 9.59
C ARG A 22 -11.99 -1.12 8.47
N ARG A 23 -12.23 -2.30 7.89
CA ARG A 23 -13.24 -2.48 6.85
C ARG A 23 -14.62 -2.10 7.41
N GLY A 24 -15.17 -0.99 6.93
CA GLY A 24 -16.47 -0.46 7.34
C GLY A 24 -17.34 -0.07 6.13
N ARG A 25 -18.58 0.36 6.39
CA ARG A 25 -19.54 0.73 5.33
C ARG A 25 -18.99 1.80 4.37
N ILE A 26 -18.24 2.78 4.88
CA ILE A 26 -17.68 3.89 4.11
C ILE A 26 -16.56 3.44 3.16
N CYS A 27 -15.85 2.35 3.47
CA CYS A 27 -14.81 1.80 2.59
C CYS A 27 -15.42 1.15 1.34
N ARG A 28 -16.66 0.67 1.37
CA ARG A 28 -17.30 0.03 0.21
C ARG A 28 -17.87 1.08 -0.73
N LYS A 29 -17.13 1.39 -1.81
CA LYS A 29 -17.62 2.30 -2.84
C LYS A 29 -18.74 1.61 -3.64
N HIS A 30 -19.95 2.16 -3.62
CA HIS A 30 -21.13 1.67 -4.38
C HIS A 30 -21.40 0.15 -4.24
N GLY A 31 -21.25 -0.41 -3.04
CA GLY A 31 -21.50 -1.84 -2.81
C GLY A 31 -20.40 -2.77 -3.37
N SER A 32 -19.30 -2.24 -3.90
CA SER A 32 -18.16 -3.06 -4.30
C SER A 32 -17.44 -3.66 -3.09
N GLU A 33 -16.89 -4.86 -3.27
CA GLU A 33 -16.04 -5.53 -2.28
C GLU A 33 -14.67 -4.87 -2.15
N LYS A 34 -14.25 -4.09 -3.16
CA LYS A 34 -12.98 -3.37 -3.18
C LYS A 34 -13.07 -2.14 -2.29
N CYS A 35 -12.01 -1.89 -1.51
CA CYS A 35 -11.97 -0.67 -0.70
C CYS A 35 -11.79 0.56 -1.59
N GLY A 36 -12.64 1.57 -1.42
CA GLY A 36 -12.60 2.84 -2.14
C GLY A 36 -11.32 3.65 -1.87
N PHE A 37 -10.65 3.38 -0.75
CA PHE A 37 -9.37 3.99 -0.37
C PHE A 37 -8.16 3.26 -1.00
N GLY A 38 -8.38 2.15 -1.71
CA GLY A 38 -7.29 1.38 -2.31
C GLY A 38 -6.45 0.60 -1.29
N ILE A 39 -7.08 0.20 -0.18
CA ILE A 39 -6.50 -0.63 0.88
C ILE A 39 -6.97 -2.08 0.67
N PRO A 40 -6.10 -3.10 0.84
CA PRO A 40 -4.69 -3.05 1.28
C PRO A 40 -3.76 -2.29 0.33
N PHE A 41 -2.80 -1.58 0.92
CA PHE A 41 -1.72 -0.94 0.16
C PHE A 41 -0.69 -1.98 -0.32
N TYR A 42 0.16 -1.59 -1.26
CA TYR A 42 1.18 -2.46 -1.82
C TYR A 42 2.44 -2.49 -0.93
N PRO A 43 2.94 -3.67 -0.51
CA PRO A 43 4.27 -3.80 0.10
C PRO A 43 5.33 -3.19 -0.82
N MET A 44 6.29 -2.46 -0.24
CA MET A 44 7.36 -1.82 -0.99
C MET A 44 8.64 -1.77 -0.15
N SER A 45 9.75 -2.27 -0.70
CA SER A 45 11.09 -2.15 -0.11
C SER A 45 11.49 -0.68 0.08
N GLN A 46 11.09 0.20 -0.84
CA GLN A 46 11.46 1.61 -0.90
C GLN A 46 10.30 2.46 -1.43
N THR A 47 10.34 3.77 -1.16
CA THR A 47 9.33 4.68 -1.70
C THR A 47 9.59 4.93 -3.18
N HIS A 48 8.59 4.68 -4.01
CA HIS A 48 8.67 4.82 -5.46
C HIS A 48 7.64 5.79 -6.00
N ILE A 49 8.00 6.54 -7.03
CA ILE A 49 7.03 7.24 -7.88
C ILE A 49 6.84 6.40 -9.14
N LEU A 50 5.68 5.75 -9.24
CA LEU A 50 5.36 4.96 -10.43
C LEU A 50 4.53 5.79 -11.39
N GLN A 51 4.89 5.71 -12.67
CA GLN A 51 4.18 6.33 -13.77
C GLN A 51 3.26 5.31 -14.44
N PRO A 52 2.13 5.76 -15.04
CA PRO A 52 1.34 4.91 -15.93
C PRO A 52 2.20 4.22 -16.98
N LEU A 53 1.73 3.07 -17.46
CA LEU A 53 2.32 2.47 -18.64
C LEU A 53 2.14 3.41 -19.84
N PRO A 54 3.17 3.64 -20.66
CA PRO A 54 3.07 4.41 -21.89
C PRO A 54 1.94 3.88 -22.80
N GLU A 55 1.38 4.76 -23.61
CA GLU A 55 0.37 4.38 -24.61
C GLU A 55 0.94 3.47 -25.71
N THR A 56 2.26 3.51 -25.91
CA THR A 56 2.98 2.65 -26.87
C THR A 56 3.02 1.19 -26.44
N VAL A 57 2.79 0.89 -25.16
CA VAL A 57 2.69 -0.49 -24.67
C VAL A 57 1.43 -1.13 -25.25
N ASN A 58 1.60 -2.22 -25.98
CA ASN A 58 0.49 -2.87 -26.66
C ASN A 58 -0.56 -3.40 -25.67
N VAL A 59 -1.79 -3.57 -26.16
CA VAL A 59 -2.94 -3.97 -25.33
C VAL A 59 -2.72 -5.34 -24.66
N ASN A 60 -2.09 -6.28 -25.36
CA ASN A 60 -1.87 -7.64 -24.84
C ASN A 60 -0.89 -7.65 -23.67
N GLU A 61 0.20 -6.87 -23.77
CA GLU A 61 1.20 -6.70 -22.72
C GLU A 61 0.60 -6.01 -21.50
N ARG A 62 -0.18 -4.95 -21.71
CA ARG A 62 -0.93 -4.28 -20.64
C ARG A 62 -1.88 -5.24 -19.92
N GLN A 63 -2.59 -6.10 -20.66
CA GLN A 63 -3.46 -7.12 -20.09
C GLN A 63 -2.68 -8.23 -19.38
N CYS A 64 -1.48 -8.59 -19.85
CA CYS A 64 -0.60 -9.54 -19.19
C CYS A 64 -0.16 -9.03 -17.81
N LEU A 65 0.38 -7.80 -17.75
CA LEU A 65 0.78 -7.16 -16.50
C LEU A 65 -0.40 -6.98 -15.53
N ALA A 66 -1.58 -6.59 -16.04
CA ALA A 66 -2.77 -6.47 -15.22
C ALA A 66 -3.20 -7.83 -14.62
N ARG A 67 -3.11 -8.92 -15.39
CA ARG A 67 -3.38 -10.28 -14.90
C ARG A 67 -2.35 -10.73 -13.87
N GLN A 68 -1.07 -10.45 -14.10
CA GLN A 68 0.00 -10.74 -13.15
C GLN A 68 -0.27 -10.04 -11.81
N LEU A 69 -0.68 -8.77 -11.84
CA LEU A 69 -1.09 -8.06 -10.63
C LEU A 69 -2.30 -8.69 -9.94
N GLN A 70 -3.32 -9.13 -10.70
CA GLN A 70 -4.46 -9.83 -10.11
C GLN A 70 -4.04 -11.15 -9.47
N GLN A 71 -3.10 -11.90 -10.05
CA GLN A 71 -2.57 -13.13 -9.47
C GLN A 71 -1.83 -12.86 -8.16
N ILE A 72 -1.02 -11.80 -8.09
CA ILE A 72 -0.34 -11.36 -6.87
C ILE A 72 -1.35 -11.00 -5.77
N LYS A 73 -2.42 -10.28 -6.13
CA LYS A 73 -3.51 -9.91 -5.20
C LYS A 73 -4.39 -11.10 -4.80
N ALA A 74 -4.51 -12.11 -5.66
CA ALA A 74 -5.29 -13.31 -5.40
C ALA A 74 -4.50 -14.36 -4.62
N ALA A 75 -3.17 -14.32 -4.67
CA ALA A 75 -2.32 -15.17 -3.85
C ALA A 75 -2.74 -15.01 -2.38
N ALA A 76 -2.81 -16.13 -1.66
CA ALA A 76 -3.31 -16.21 -0.29
C ALA A 76 -2.69 -15.15 0.65
N VAL A 77 -1.46 -14.73 0.35
CA VAL A 77 -0.72 -13.64 1.00
C VAL A 77 -1.51 -12.32 1.07
N TRP A 78 -2.24 -11.95 0.00
CA TRP A 78 -3.09 -10.75 -0.03
C TRP A 78 -4.51 -10.96 0.49
N GLN A 79 -4.90 -12.20 0.80
CA GLN A 79 -6.20 -12.49 1.40
C GLN A 79 -6.09 -12.68 2.93
N ASP A 80 -4.95 -13.18 3.42
CA ASP A 80 -4.62 -13.41 4.84
C ASP A 80 -3.96 -12.21 5.56
N ILE A 81 -4.11 -11.01 4.98
CA ILE A 81 -3.38 -9.77 5.30
C ILE A 81 -3.35 -9.33 6.78
N GLY A 82 -4.15 -9.94 7.66
CA GLY A 82 -4.17 -9.60 9.08
C GLY A 82 -3.17 -10.36 9.94
N GLU A 83 -2.92 -11.64 9.67
CA GLU A 83 -2.29 -12.54 10.65
C GLU A 83 -1.06 -13.28 10.08
N ASN A 84 -1.06 -13.67 8.80
CA ASN A 84 0.03 -14.48 8.23
C ASN A 84 1.20 -13.65 7.67
N LEU A 85 1.07 -12.32 7.63
CA LEU A 85 2.07 -11.38 7.13
C LEU A 85 2.84 -10.63 8.22
N ASP A 86 2.51 -10.85 9.50
CA ASP A 86 3.21 -10.19 10.60
C ASP A 86 4.68 -10.64 10.65
N GLY A 87 5.59 -9.68 10.76
CA GLY A 87 7.03 -9.93 10.81
C GLY A 87 7.71 -10.34 9.49
N ARG A 88 6.97 -10.49 8.37
CA ARG A 88 7.59 -10.85 7.08
C ARG A 88 8.27 -9.66 6.42
N SER A 89 9.41 -9.93 5.79
CA SER A 89 10.13 -9.01 4.93
C SER A 89 9.49 -8.88 3.55
N PHE A 90 9.86 -7.84 2.82
CA PHE A 90 9.44 -7.64 1.43
C PHE A 90 9.96 -8.75 0.50
N ASP A 91 11.18 -9.24 0.72
CA ASP A 91 11.78 -10.30 -0.11
C ASP A 91 11.06 -11.64 0.08
N GLU A 92 10.68 -11.96 1.31
CA GLU A 92 9.84 -13.13 1.60
C GLU A 92 8.48 -13.01 0.92
N PHE A 93 7.88 -11.82 0.94
CA PHE A 93 6.63 -11.54 0.22
C PHE A 93 6.79 -11.80 -1.28
N LEU A 94 7.84 -11.28 -1.92
CA LEU A 94 8.12 -11.52 -3.33
C LEU A 94 8.38 -13.01 -3.64
N GLY A 95 9.10 -13.70 -2.75
CA GLY A 95 9.34 -15.14 -2.86
C GLY A 95 8.05 -15.98 -2.83
N LEU A 96 7.08 -15.62 -1.99
CA LEU A 96 5.75 -16.26 -1.97
C LEU A 96 4.96 -15.99 -3.25
N CYS A 97 5.09 -14.79 -3.80
CA CYS A 97 4.48 -14.42 -5.07
C CYS A 97 5.24 -14.96 -6.29
N GLN A 98 6.43 -15.53 -6.10
CA GLN A 98 7.32 -16.06 -7.14
C GLN A 98 7.60 -15.02 -8.24
N ILE A 99 7.84 -13.77 -7.85
CA ILE A 99 8.04 -12.65 -8.77
C ILE A 99 9.25 -11.80 -8.35
N PRO A 100 10.12 -11.38 -9.29
CA PRO A 100 11.18 -10.43 -8.96
C PRO A 100 10.62 -9.02 -8.72
N GLU A 101 11.37 -8.20 -7.98
CA GLU A 101 10.94 -6.84 -7.61
C GLU A 101 10.63 -5.95 -8.82
N GLU A 102 11.44 -6.03 -9.88
CA GLU A 102 11.24 -5.22 -11.09
C GLU A 102 9.90 -5.53 -11.78
N GLU A 103 9.58 -6.82 -11.94
CA GLU A 103 8.29 -7.25 -12.50
C GLU A 103 7.13 -6.88 -11.59
N TYR A 104 7.31 -6.96 -10.27
CA TYR A 104 6.32 -6.50 -9.31
C TYR A 104 6.01 -5.01 -9.49
N LEU A 105 7.05 -4.16 -9.60
CA LEU A 105 6.89 -2.74 -9.83
C LEU A 105 6.22 -2.45 -11.18
N LEU A 106 6.58 -3.19 -12.24
CA LEU A 106 5.94 -3.08 -13.56
C LEU A 106 4.46 -3.49 -13.53
N ALA A 107 4.13 -4.59 -12.84
CA ALA A 107 2.78 -5.11 -12.69
C ALA A 107 1.85 -4.13 -11.96
N ASN A 108 2.37 -3.21 -11.15
CA ASN A 108 1.59 -2.18 -10.48
C ASN A 108 1.15 -1.01 -11.39
N ARG A 109 1.83 -0.79 -12.51
CA ARG A 109 1.62 0.37 -13.41
C ARG A 109 0.35 0.34 -14.28
N PRO A 110 -0.21 -0.80 -14.72
CA PRO A 110 -1.45 -0.85 -15.52
C PRO A 110 -2.66 -0.18 -14.85
N GLU A 111 -2.75 -0.22 -13.52
CA GLU A 111 -3.86 0.38 -12.76
C GLU A 111 -3.73 1.91 -12.64
N LEU A 112 -2.57 2.47 -12.97
CA LEU A 112 -2.29 3.90 -12.83
C LEU A 112 -2.81 4.69 -14.02
N ARG A 113 -3.63 5.70 -13.71
CA ARG A 113 -4.05 6.74 -14.68
C ARG A 113 -3.16 7.98 -14.63
N ARG A 114 -2.43 8.16 -13.54
CA ARG A 114 -1.52 9.28 -13.27
C ARG A 114 -0.36 8.79 -12.43
N CYS A 115 0.73 9.56 -12.38
CA CYS A 115 1.85 9.28 -11.49
C CYS A 115 1.34 9.16 -10.04
N LYS A 116 1.84 8.17 -9.31
CA LYS A 116 1.44 7.92 -7.92
C LYS A 116 2.65 7.58 -7.06
N VAL A 117 2.68 8.12 -5.85
CA VAL A 117 3.66 7.75 -4.84
C VAL A 117 3.22 6.46 -4.15
N PHE A 118 4.10 5.47 -4.16
CA PHE A 118 3.98 4.24 -3.40
C PHE A 118 5.01 4.32 -2.27
N LEU A 119 4.53 4.39 -1.02
CA LEU A 119 5.40 4.51 0.14
C LEU A 119 6.04 3.16 0.48
N ARG A 120 7.31 3.19 0.91
CA ARG A 120 7.95 2.07 1.59
C ARG A 120 7.03 1.58 2.70
N ARG A 121 6.73 0.28 2.70
CA ARG A 121 5.95 -0.37 3.75
C ARG A 121 6.22 -1.87 3.77
N SER A 122 6.33 -2.42 4.96
CA SER A 122 6.40 -3.88 5.13
C SER A 122 5.05 -4.52 4.77
N PRO A 123 5.02 -5.82 4.45
CA PRO A 123 3.79 -6.58 4.33
C PRO A 123 2.83 -6.43 5.52
N SER A 124 3.34 -6.24 6.75
CA SER A 124 2.53 -6.07 7.96
C SER A 124 1.86 -4.69 8.05
N ASP A 125 2.37 -3.68 7.33
CA ASP A 125 1.91 -2.28 7.39
C ASP A 125 0.90 -1.92 6.27
N ILE A 126 0.49 -2.89 5.45
CA ILE A 126 -0.37 -2.62 4.29
C ILE A 126 -1.80 -2.20 4.63
N MET A 127 -2.22 -2.40 5.88
CA MET A 127 -3.50 -1.94 6.41
C MET A 127 -3.38 -0.62 7.20
N ILE A 128 -2.20 -0.02 7.28
CA ILE A 128 -1.95 1.21 8.02
C ILE A 128 -1.98 2.40 7.06
N ASN A 129 -2.81 3.39 7.37
CA ASN A 129 -2.85 4.64 6.62
C ASN A 129 -1.54 5.41 6.78
N PRO A 130 -1.06 6.14 5.75
CA PRO A 130 0.09 7.00 5.89
C PRO A 130 -0.16 8.11 6.92
N TYR A 131 0.76 8.23 7.89
CA TYR A 131 0.65 9.19 8.97
C TYR A 131 1.99 9.86 9.26
N SER A 132 1.94 11.05 9.85
CA SER A 132 3.11 11.71 10.42
C SER A 132 3.13 11.47 11.92
N PRO A 133 4.18 10.86 12.49
CA PRO A 133 4.27 10.62 13.94
C PRO A 133 4.11 11.90 14.77
N LYS A 134 4.64 13.03 14.26
CA LYS A 134 4.53 14.34 14.92
C LYS A 134 3.08 14.83 14.96
N ILE A 135 2.37 14.76 13.82
CA ILE A 135 0.96 15.18 13.75
C ILE A 135 0.09 14.22 14.57
N LEU A 136 0.39 12.92 14.53
CA LEU A 136 -0.31 11.90 15.29
C LEU A 136 -0.23 12.14 16.80
N ALA A 137 0.95 12.48 17.32
CA ALA A 137 1.15 12.75 18.74
C ALA A 137 0.29 13.93 19.24
N THR A 138 0.08 14.92 18.37
CA THR A 138 -0.72 16.12 18.66
C THR A 138 -2.21 15.86 18.51
N VAL A 139 -2.64 15.39 17.34
CA VAL A 139 -4.07 15.29 16.97
C VAL A 139 -4.72 14.01 17.50
N ARG A 140 -3.94 12.93 17.63
CA ARG A 140 -4.39 11.62 18.13
C ARG A 140 -5.65 11.10 17.42
N SER A 141 -5.71 11.30 16.10
CA SER A 141 -6.82 10.85 15.25
C SER A 141 -6.28 10.17 13.99
N ASN A 142 -7.14 9.46 13.27
CA ASN A 142 -6.81 8.87 11.97
C ASN A 142 -6.37 9.96 10.98
N MET A 143 -5.34 9.69 10.19
CA MET A 143 -4.86 10.54 9.11
C MET A 143 -4.83 9.75 7.80
N ASP A 144 -5.06 10.45 6.70
CA ASP A 144 -4.88 9.94 5.35
C ASP A 144 -3.99 10.93 4.59
N LEU A 145 -2.67 10.86 4.86
CA LEU A 145 -1.70 11.76 4.22
C LEU A 145 -1.33 11.24 2.83
N GLN A 146 -1.53 12.07 1.80
CA GLN A 146 -1.24 11.71 0.43
C GLN A 146 -0.33 12.75 -0.23
N TYR A 147 0.68 12.27 -0.95
CA TYR A 147 1.52 13.13 -1.78
C TYR A 147 0.77 13.51 -3.05
N VAL A 148 0.70 14.80 -3.33
CA VAL A 148 0.13 15.34 -4.56
C VAL A 148 1.28 15.64 -5.52
N LEU A 149 1.32 14.93 -6.65
CA LEU A 149 2.36 15.08 -7.67
C LEU A 149 1.99 16.09 -8.77
N ASP A 150 0.72 16.45 -8.86
CA ASP A 150 0.17 17.36 -9.87
C ASP A 150 -0.36 18.62 -9.17
N PRO A 151 0.22 19.81 -9.44
CA PRO A 151 -0.22 21.05 -8.81
C PRO A 151 -1.68 21.39 -9.14
N TYR A 152 -2.20 20.99 -10.31
CA TYR A 152 -3.62 21.19 -10.65
C TYR A 152 -4.52 20.29 -9.83
N ALA A 153 -4.08 19.05 -9.57
CA ALA A 153 -4.79 18.16 -8.64
C ALA A 153 -4.84 18.79 -7.24
N CYS A 154 -3.80 19.48 -6.78
CA CYS A 154 -3.82 20.20 -5.50
C CYS A 154 -4.93 21.27 -5.47
N ALA A 155 -5.02 22.09 -6.53
CA ALA A 155 -6.01 23.15 -6.61
C ALA A 155 -7.47 22.63 -6.56
N SER A 156 -7.75 21.42 -7.06
CA SER A 156 -9.10 20.83 -7.00
C SER A 156 -9.58 20.45 -5.59
N TYR A 157 -8.68 20.43 -4.60
CA TYR A 157 -8.99 20.06 -3.20
C TYR A 157 -9.10 21.28 -2.26
N ILE A 158 -8.78 22.48 -2.73
CA ILE A 158 -8.87 23.74 -1.98
C ILE A 158 -10.15 24.46 -2.39
#